data_AF-A0A0N4Z1H9-F1
#
_entry.id   AF-A0A0N4Z1H9-F1
#
_cell.length_a   1.000
_cell.length_b   1.000
_cell.length_c   1.000
_cell.angle_alpha   90.00
_cell.angle_beta   90.00
_cell.angle_gamma   90.00
#
_symmetry.space_group_name_H-M   'P 1'
#
loop_
_entity.id
_entity.type
_entity.pdbx_description
1 polymer ?
#
loop_
_entity_poly.entity_id
_entity_poly.type
_entity_poly.pdbx_seq_one_letter_code
_entity_poly.pdbx_strand_id
1 'polypeptide(L)'
;MILFFKKYCIFILTIALIFVSKDGVRSEGEVSAKDSEMIEIISGGLLNTSVYPDIYRNESEGETFSNNITVQDPYRYLDNDSYIANKTEFISKLNNISLTYFTNVSSYNDIKNKVEKYMHYERYDVLGKHGNYYYYLYNNGSQETDILIQTDNYTNIRNATKFVDLNNKTQSGEYLLTKAAFSSDGNIIAYAVSENGSDSNTIYFKYQNGTELNDTIKGVIYSEITFVFNGTGFIYSKYNDTDENEEDGNVSKKNESLSEDDESVGEDDESLSEDNVSHTMYFHKMGTDQTQDIPIVNSTDKWDIIDGSVSPDGKYLFATFWIGGSDEN
;
A
#
# COMPACT_ATOMS: atom_id res chain seq x y z
N MET A 1 23.07 -11.93 -4.97
CA MET A 1 22.40 -11.36 -6.16
C MET A 1 20.93 -11.20 -5.79
N ILE A 2 20.67 -10.14 -5.02
CA ILE A 2 19.38 -9.85 -4.38
C ILE A 2 18.72 -8.80 -5.26
N LEU A 3 17.55 -9.14 -5.79
CA LEU A 3 16.73 -8.28 -6.66
C LEU A 3 15.88 -7.38 -5.77
N PHE A 4 16.16 -6.09 -5.75
CA PHE A 4 15.24 -5.06 -5.27
C PHE A 4 14.18 -4.82 -6.36
N PHE A 5 12.93 -5.19 -6.06
CA PHE A 5 11.75 -4.86 -6.85
C PHE A 5 10.95 -3.83 -6.05
N LYS A 6 11.06 -2.56 -6.45
CA LYS A 6 10.23 -1.47 -5.92
C LYS A 6 8.77 -1.72 -6.30
N LYS A 7 7.89 -1.53 -5.31
CA LYS A 7 6.45 -1.87 -5.27
C LYS A 7 5.69 -1.43 -6.53
N TYR A 8 5.45 -2.39 -7.42
CA TYR A 8 4.11 -2.61 -7.93
C TYR A 8 3.59 -3.86 -7.23
N CYS A 9 2.33 -3.85 -6.77
CA CYS A 9 1.62 -5.06 -6.36
C CYS A 9 1.49 -6.01 -7.56
N ILE A 10 2.59 -6.69 -7.88
CA ILE A 10 2.67 -7.77 -8.84
C ILE A 10 2.33 -9.02 -8.04
N PHE A 11 1.09 -9.46 -8.17
CA PHE A 11 0.73 -10.86 -7.97
C PHE A 11 1.70 -11.69 -8.83
N ILE A 12 2.76 -12.24 -8.24
CA ILE A 12 3.63 -13.20 -8.91
C ILE A 12 2.79 -14.45 -9.11
N LEU A 13 2.14 -14.53 -10.27
CA LEU A 13 1.51 -15.74 -10.74
C LEU A 13 2.61 -16.68 -11.21
N THR A 14 3.32 -17.32 -10.28
CA THR A 14 4.02 -18.56 -10.58
C THR A 14 2.96 -19.59 -10.94
N ILE A 15 2.69 -19.76 -12.23
CA ILE A 15 1.87 -20.87 -12.72
C ILE A 15 2.70 -22.14 -12.52
N ALA A 16 2.65 -22.69 -11.31
CA ALA A 16 2.85 -24.11 -11.10
C ALA A 16 1.56 -24.80 -11.52
N LEU A 17 1.56 -25.40 -12.71
CA LEU A 17 0.53 -26.34 -13.16
C LEU A 17 0.52 -27.54 -12.19
N ILE A 18 -0.27 -27.46 -11.13
CA ILE A 18 -0.64 -28.61 -10.29
C ILE A 18 -2.11 -28.88 -10.55
N PHE A 19 -2.37 -29.88 -11.39
CA PHE A 19 -3.70 -30.49 -11.48
C PHE A 19 -3.97 -31.24 -10.16
N VAL A 20 -4.80 -30.67 -9.30
CA VAL A 20 -5.49 -31.45 -8.26
C VAL A 20 -6.87 -31.79 -8.80
N SER A 21 -7.03 -33.02 -9.29
CA SER A 21 -8.36 -33.63 -9.42
C SER A 21 -8.92 -33.81 -8.01
N LYS A 22 -9.88 -32.98 -7.62
CA LYS A 22 -10.69 -33.25 -6.43
C LYS A 22 -12.13 -33.37 -6.87
N ASP A 23 -12.57 -34.62 -7.01
CA ASP A 23 -13.96 -35.00 -7.15
C ASP A 23 -14.74 -34.46 -5.94
N GLY A 24 -15.50 -33.40 -6.18
CA GLY A 24 -16.49 -32.84 -5.26
C GLY A 24 -17.85 -32.93 -5.93
N VAL A 25 -18.61 -33.96 -5.58
CA VAL A 25 -19.96 -34.27 -6.08
C VAL A 25 -20.87 -33.03 -6.00
N ARG A 26 -21.36 -32.55 -7.14
CA ARG A 26 -22.50 -31.62 -7.21
C ARG A 26 -23.31 -31.83 -8.50
N SER A 27 -24.54 -32.30 -8.27
CA SER A 27 -25.76 -32.35 -9.12
C SER A 27 -25.60 -32.38 -10.65
N GLU A 28 -26.11 -33.46 -11.23
CA GLU A 28 -26.36 -33.68 -12.65
C GLU A 28 -27.10 -32.50 -13.31
N GLY A 29 -26.33 -31.67 -13.99
CA GLY A 29 -26.76 -30.83 -15.09
C GLY A 29 -25.61 -30.79 -16.07
N GLU A 30 -25.77 -31.41 -17.24
CA GLU A 30 -24.78 -31.39 -18.31
C GLU A 30 -24.49 -29.94 -18.72
N VAL A 31 -23.44 -29.35 -18.16
CA VAL A 31 -22.80 -28.19 -18.78
C VAL A 31 -21.93 -28.76 -19.90
N SER A 32 -22.51 -28.85 -21.09
CA SER A 32 -21.75 -29.04 -22.32
C SER A 32 -20.75 -27.89 -22.43
N ALA A 33 -19.49 -28.18 -22.10
CA ALA A 33 -18.35 -27.32 -22.40
C ALA A 33 -18.17 -27.32 -23.93
N LYS A 34 -18.99 -26.53 -24.62
CA LYS A 34 -18.77 -26.21 -26.03
C LYS A 34 -17.45 -25.46 -26.13
N ASP A 35 -16.48 -26.10 -26.78
CA ASP A 35 -15.31 -25.54 -27.43
C ASP A 35 -14.62 -24.40 -26.65
N SER A 36 -13.96 -24.75 -25.54
CA SER A 36 -12.86 -23.91 -25.08
C SER A 36 -11.70 -24.08 -26.07
N GLU A 37 -11.62 -23.22 -27.09
CA GLU A 37 -10.45 -23.13 -27.97
C GLU A 37 -9.20 -22.95 -27.10
N MET A 38 -8.35 -23.97 -27.08
CA MET A 38 -7.03 -23.89 -26.48
C MET A 38 -6.17 -23.02 -27.40
N ILE A 39 -5.99 -21.75 -27.04
CA ILE A 39 -5.03 -20.88 -27.72
C ILE A 39 -3.64 -21.33 -27.31
N GLU A 40 -2.92 -21.96 -28.23
CA GLU A 40 -1.50 -22.27 -28.06
C GLU A 40 -0.70 -20.98 -28.28
N ILE A 41 -0.24 -20.37 -27.18
CA ILE A 41 0.63 -19.19 -27.22
C ILE A 41 2.05 -19.67 -27.47
N ILE A 42 2.49 -19.63 -28.74
CA ILE A 42 3.88 -19.89 -29.11
C ILE A 42 4.74 -18.73 -28.60
N SER A 43 5.91 -19.04 -28.00
CA SER A 43 6.88 -18.08 -27.47
C SER A 43 7.18 -16.97 -28.49
N GLY A 44 6.52 -15.82 -28.29
CA GLY A 44 6.44 -14.76 -29.28
C GLY A 44 7.25 -13.54 -28.85
N GLY A 45 8.57 -13.64 -28.95
CA GLY A 45 9.46 -12.49 -28.85
C GLY A 45 10.75 -12.81 -28.09
N LEU A 46 11.88 -12.37 -28.65
CA LEU A 46 13.09 -12.15 -27.86
C LEU A 46 13.24 -10.64 -27.75
N LEU A 47 13.47 -10.14 -26.53
CA LEU A 47 13.84 -8.74 -26.35
C LEU A 47 15.14 -8.52 -27.14
N ASN A 48 15.19 -7.49 -27.98
CA ASN A 48 16.44 -7.16 -28.66
C ASN A 48 17.41 -6.58 -27.64
N THR A 49 18.33 -7.40 -27.15
CA THR A 49 19.35 -7.04 -26.17
C THR A 49 20.64 -6.53 -26.80
N SER A 50 20.64 -6.25 -28.12
CA SER A 50 21.84 -5.79 -28.83
C SER A 50 22.14 -4.32 -28.55
N VAL A 51 21.15 -3.56 -28.08
CA VAL A 51 21.29 -2.14 -27.73
C VAL A 51 20.53 -1.88 -26.43
N TYR A 52 21.26 -1.43 -25.42
CA TYR A 52 20.69 -0.94 -24.17
C TYR A 52 20.88 0.58 -24.07
N PRO A 53 20.04 1.29 -23.30
CA PRO A 53 20.27 2.69 -23.04
C PRO A 53 21.62 2.86 -22.32
N ASP A 54 22.42 3.81 -22.79
CA ASP A 54 23.65 4.17 -22.09
C ASP A 54 23.30 4.79 -20.73
N ILE A 55 24.06 4.41 -19.72
CA ILE A 55 24.00 4.98 -18.38
C ILE A 55 25.40 5.29 -17.90
N TYR A 56 25.55 6.45 -17.27
CA TYR A 56 26.82 6.88 -16.71
C TYR A 56 27.25 5.91 -15.59
N ARG A 57 28.56 5.64 -15.52
CA ARG A 57 29.17 4.80 -14.49
C ARG A 57 30.23 5.64 -13.78
N ASN A 58 30.06 5.86 -12.49
CA ASN A 58 31.03 6.52 -11.65
C ASN A 58 31.96 5.50 -10.98
N GLU A 59 33.01 5.05 -11.66
CA GLU A 59 33.91 3.99 -11.13
C GLU A 59 34.67 4.38 -9.84
N SER A 60 34.60 5.66 -9.43
CA SER A 60 35.15 6.12 -8.16
C SER A 60 34.19 6.02 -6.97
N GLU A 61 32.91 5.73 -7.19
CA GLU A 61 31.94 5.46 -6.13
C GLU A 61 32.03 4.00 -5.66
N GLY A 62 31.83 3.80 -4.36
CA GLY A 62 31.93 2.50 -3.71
C GLY A 62 32.21 2.65 -2.22
N GLU A 63 32.20 1.53 -1.52
CA GLU A 63 32.37 1.49 -0.08
C GLU A 63 33.46 0.48 0.30
N THR A 64 34.21 0.78 1.36
CA THR A 64 35.22 -0.14 1.91
C THR A 64 34.75 -0.67 3.25
N PHE A 65 34.47 -1.97 3.29
CA PHE A 65 33.98 -2.65 4.48
C PHE A 65 35.12 -2.99 5.45
N SER A 66 34.78 -3.31 6.71
CA SER A 66 35.72 -3.51 7.81
C SER A 66 36.79 -4.60 7.61
N ASN A 67 36.62 -5.46 6.61
CA ASN A 67 37.61 -6.46 6.19
C ASN A 67 38.57 -5.96 5.08
N ASN A 68 38.60 -4.65 4.82
CA ASN A 68 39.32 -3.99 3.73
C ASN A 68 38.94 -4.48 2.33
N ILE A 69 37.70 -4.97 2.17
CA ILE A 69 37.14 -5.27 0.87
C ILE A 69 36.43 -4.01 0.38
N THR A 70 36.90 -3.46 -0.74
CA THR A 70 36.20 -2.38 -1.44
C THR A 70 35.23 -2.98 -2.46
N VAL A 71 33.97 -2.56 -2.39
CA VAL A 71 32.94 -2.86 -3.39
C VAL A 71 32.62 -1.57 -4.14
N GLN A 72 32.87 -1.55 -5.44
CA GLN A 72 32.49 -0.41 -6.28
C GLN A 72 30.98 -0.36 -6.44
N ASP A 73 30.42 0.84 -6.41
CA ASP A 73 29.00 1.12 -6.64
C ASP A 73 28.85 2.24 -7.68
N PRO A 74 29.08 1.96 -8.98
CA PRO A 74 29.18 3.00 -9.99
C PRO A 74 27.89 3.73 -10.32
N TYR A 75 26.79 3.36 -9.67
CA TYR A 75 25.46 3.89 -9.89
C TYR A 75 24.86 4.55 -8.65
N ARG A 76 25.63 4.73 -7.56
CA ARG A 76 25.17 5.36 -6.32
C ARG A 76 24.54 6.72 -6.56
N TYR A 77 25.03 7.48 -7.54
CA TYR A 77 24.40 8.75 -7.94
C TYR A 77 22.91 8.65 -8.30
N LEU A 78 22.42 7.47 -8.69
CA LEU A 78 20.99 7.24 -8.95
C LEU A 78 20.15 7.31 -7.67
N ASP A 79 20.73 7.14 -6.49
CA ASP A 79 20.00 7.27 -5.22
C ASP A 79 19.78 8.75 -4.84
N ASN A 80 20.45 9.67 -5.52
CA ASN A 80 20.39 11.10 -5.22
C ASN A 80 19.41 11.83 -6.14
N ASP A 81 18.48 12.56 -5.54
CA ASP A 81 17.47 13.37 -6.22
C ASP A 81 18.04 14.45 -7.16
N SER A 82 19.27 14.89 -6.92
CA SER A 82 19.98 15.85 -7.78
C SER A 82 20.15 15.36 -9.23
N TYR A 83 20.03 14.04 -9.46
CA TYR A 83 20.14 13.41 -10.78
C TYR A 83 18.79 12.91 -11.33
N ILE A 84 17.67 13.39 -10.79
CA ILE A 84 16.32 12.95 -11.18
C ILE A 84 16.05 13.07 -12.69
N ALA A 85 16.60 14.09 -13.36
CA ALA A 85 16.43 14.26 -14.80
C ALA A 85 17.10 13.12 -15.60
N ASN A 86 18.37 12.81 -15.28
CA ASN A 86 19.11 11.70 -15.89
C ASN A 86 18.45 10.34 -15.61
N LYS A 87 17.98 10.14 -14.36
CA LYS A 87 17.23 8.96 -13.93
C LYS A 87 15.95 8.78 -14.74
N THR A 88 15.15 9.85 -14.84
CA THR A 88 13.87 9.84 -15.57
C THR A 88 14.08 9.56 -17.06
N GLU A 89 15.12 10.14 -17.67
CA GLU A 89 15.46 9.87 -19.08
C GLU A 89 15.86 8.41 -19.28
N PHE A 90 16.70 7.86 -18.41
CA PHE A 90 17.12 6.46 -18.46
C PHE A 90 15.94 5.49 -18.30
N ILE A 91 15.09 5.72 -17.28
CA ILE A 91 13.86 4.95 -17.05
C ILE A 91 12.94 5.02 -18.28
N SER A 92 12.78 6.20 -18.89
CA SER A 92 11.94 6.36 -20.09
C SER A 92 12.46 5.53 -21.27
N LYS A 93 13.77 5.45 -21.46
CA LYS A 93 14.38 4.61 -22.52
C LYS A 93 14.16 3.12 -22.24
N LEU A 94 14.28 2.67 -20.99
CA LEU A 94 13.98 1.29 -20.59
C LEU A 94 12.49 0.93 -20.75
N ASN A 95 11.60 1.84 -20.34
CA ASN A 95 10.15 1.70 -20.51
C ASN A 95 9.79 1.60 -22.00
N ASN A 96 10.44 2.35 -22.87
CA ASN A 96 10.20 2.25 -24.31
C ASN A 96 10.61 0.88 -24.88
N ILE A 97 11.77 0.35 -24.46
CA ILE A 97 12.24 -0.98 -24.89
C ILE A 97 11.24 -2.07 -24.47
N SER A 98 10.84 -2.07 -23.20
CA SER A 98 9.90 -3.06 -22.66
C SER A 98 8.50 -2.91 -23.25
N LEU A 99 7.95 -1.69 -23.33
CA LEU A 99 6.63 -1.44 -23.90
C LEU A 99 6.57 -1.81 -25.39
N THR A 100 7.61 -1.48 -26.15
CA THR A 100 7.72 -1.89 -27.57
C THR A 100 7.71 -3.40 -27.69
N TYR A 101 8.40 -4.12 -26.80
CA TYR A 101 8.37 -5.57 -26.80
C TYR A 101 6.97 -6.11 -26.50
N PHE A 102 6.34 -5.69 -25.40
CA PHE A 102 5.03 -6.20 -25.00
C PHE A 102 3.92 -5.88 -26.01
N THR A 103 3.94 -4.70 -26.62
CA THR A 103 2.94 -4.30 -27.62
C THR A 103 3.07 -5.04 -28.95
N ASN A 104 4.26 -5.58 -29.27
CA ASN A 104 4.51 -6.34 -30.50
C ASN A 104 4.28 -7.86 -30.33
N VAL A 105 4.16 -8.35 -29.11
CA VAL A 105 3.86 -9.77 -28.85
C VAL A 105 2.43 -10.05 -29.31
N SER A 106 2.26 -10.98 -30.25
CA SER A 106 0.96 -11.28 -30.86
C SER A 106 -0.12 -11.69 -29.85
N SER A 107 0.27 -12.37 -28.77
CA SER A 107 -0.63 -12.82 -27.71
C SER A 107 -0.94 -11.77 -26.64
N TYR A 108 -0.32 -10.57 -26.69
CA TYR A 108 -0.52 -9.55 -25.65
C TYR A 108 -2.00 -9.16 -25.52
N ASN A 109 -2.66 -8.85 -26.64
CA ASN A 109 -4.07 -8.48 -26.63
C ASN A 109 -4.96 -9.65 -26.19
N ASP A 110 -4.63 -10.89 -26.57
CA ASP A 110 -5.39 -12.07 -26.13
C ASP A 110 -5.29 -12.29 -24.62
N ILE A 111 -4.09 -12.16 -24.05
CA ILE A 111 -3.86 -12.26 -22.61
C ILE A 111 -4.58 -11.11 -21.89
N LYS A 112 -4.37 -9.87 -22.33
CA LYS A 112 -5.00 -8.68 -21.75
C LYS A 112 -6.52 -8.84 -21.72
N ASN A 113 -7.15 -9.13 -22.86
CA ASN A 113 -8.59 -9.29 -22.96
C ASN A 113 -9.11 -10.44 -22.08
N LYS A 114 -8.36 -11.54 -21.96
CA LYS A 114 -8.73 -12.68 -21.12
C LYS A 114 -8.63 -12.33 -19.63
N VAL A 115 -7.59 -11.62 -19.22
CA VAL A 115 -7.43 -11.11 -17.84
C VAL A 115 -8.55 -10.12 -17.51
N GLU A 116 -8.79 -9.12 -18.38
CA GLU A 116 -9.89 -8.16 -18.20
C GLU A 116 -11.24 -8.87 -18.06
N LYS A 117 -11.53 -9.84 -18.93
CA LYS A 117 -12.76 -10.64 -18.86
C LYS A 117 -12.89 -11.42 -17.55
N TYR A 118 -11.80 -11.97 -17.03
CA TYR A 118 -11.82 -12.76 -15.79
C TYR A 118 -11.84 -11.90 -14.53
N MET A 119 -11.30 -10.69 -14.59
CA MET A 119 -11.35 -9.72 -13.50
C MET A 119 -12.68 -8.96 -13.44
N HIS A 120 -13.43 -8.91 -14.55
CA HIS A 120 -14.70 -8.20 -14.65
C HIS A 120 -15.87 -9.01 -14.07
N TYR A 121 -15.98 -9.02 -12.74
CA TYR A 121 -17.11 -9.56 -12.01
C TYR A 121 -17.36 -8.78 -10.71
N GLU A 122 -18.60 -8.82 -10.22
CA GLU A 122 -18.94 -8.22 -8.94
C GLU A 122 -18.25 -8.97 -7.79
N ARG A 123 -17.54 -8.22 -6.95
CA ARG A 123 -16.84 -8.68 -5.75
C ARG A 123 -17.46 -8.04 -4.52
N TYR A 124 -17.68 -8.87 -3.51
CA TYR A 124 -18.24 -8.50 -2.22
C TYR A 124 -17.36 -9.10 -1.13
N ASP A 125 -17.01 -8.30 -0.13
CA ASP A 125 -16.39 -8.80 1.09
C ASP A 125 -17.44 -9.28 2.11
N VAL A 126 -16.97 -9.85 3.22
CA VAL A 126 -17.80 -10.32 4.32
C VAL A 126 -18.55 -9.14 4.95
N LEU A 127 -19.86 -9.34 5.17
CA LEU A 127 -20.70 -8.35 5.85
C LEU A 127 -20.35 -8.29 7.35
N GLY A 128 -19.93 -7.12 7.81
CA GLY A 128 -19.74 -6.79 9.23
C GLY A 128 -20.91 -5.98 9.77
N LYS A 129 -21.49 -6.38 10.91
CA LYS A 129 -22.54 -5.59 11.59
C LYS A 129 -21.91 -4.62 12.59
N HIS A 130 -22.18 -3.33 12.44
CA HIS A 130 -21.70 -2.28 13.33
C HIS A 130 -22.84 -1.31 13.67
N GLY A 131 -23.20 -1.23 14.96
CA GLY A 131 -24.37 -0.47 15.40
C GLY A 131 -25.66 -0.96 14.73
N ASN A 132 -26.34 -0.03 14.05
CA ASN A 132 -27.60 -0.29 13.36
C ASN A 132 -27.43 -0.78 11.91
N TYR A 133 -26.21 -0.74 11.37
CA TYR A 133 -25.95 -1.00 9.96
C TYR A 133 -25.03 -2.21 9.76
N TYR A 134 -24.98 -2.67 8.52
CA TYR A 134 -24.03 -3.63 7.99
C TYR A 134 -23.13 -2.93 6.99
N TYR A 135 -21.86 -3.28 7.00
CA TYR A 135 -20.83 -2.73 6.13
C TYR A 135 -20.09 -3.83 5.41
N TYR A 136 -19.67 -3.57 4.16
CA TYR A 136 -18.86 -4.48 3.37
C TYR A 136 -18.17 -3.72 2.24
N LEU A 137 -17.04 -4.25 1.76
CA LEU A 137 -16.37 -3.74 0.56
C LEU A 137 -17.02 -4.31 -0.69
N TYR A 138 -17.16 -3.46 -1.72
CA TYR A 138 -17.76 -3.80 -2.99
C TYR A 138 -16.97 -3.26 -4.18
N ASN A 139 -16.84 -4.08 -5.22
CA ASN A 139 -16.27 -3.68 -6.49
C ASN A 139 -17.03 -4.35 -7.64
N ASN A 140 -17.47 -3.57 -8.62
CA ASN A 140 -18.24 -4.08 -9.77
C ASN A 140 -17.37 -4.77 -10.85
N GLY A 141 -16.06 -4.84 -10.66
CA GLY A 141 -15.11 -5.42 -11.62
C GLY A 141 -14.51 -4.41 -12.60
N SER A 142 -14.84 -3.12 -12.50
CA SER A 142 -14.29 -2.03 -13.31
C SER A 142 -13.87 -0.81 -12.49
N GLN A 143 -13.96 -0.88 -11.16
CA GLN A 143 -13.53 0.19 -10.27
C GLN A 143 -12.05 0.01 -9.91
N GLU A 144 -11.32 1.12 -9.85
CA GLU A 144 -9.91 1.16 -9.44
C GLU A 144 -9.73 0.73 -7.98
N THR A 145 -10.65 1.17 -7.11
CA THR A 145 -10.67 0.79 -5.69
C THR A 145 -12.06 0.35 -5.25
N ASP A 146 -12.07 -0.54 -4.26
CA ASP A 146 -13.29 -0.99 -3.59
C ASP A 146 -14.00 0.19 -2.89
N ILE A 147 -15.33 0.10 -2.80
CA ILE A 147 -16.19 1.06 -2.11
C ILE A 147 -16.64 0.45 -0.78
N LEU A 148 -16.58 1.22 0.30
CA LEU A 148 -17.25 0.85 1.54
C LEU A 148 -18.75 1.10 1.39
N ILE A 149 -19.52 0.02 1.42
CA ILE A 149 -20.99 0.06 1.34
C ILE A 149 -21.59 -0.04 2.74
N GLN A 150 -22.72 0.64 2.95
CA GLN A 150 -23.52 0.59 4.16
C GLN A 150 -24.97 0.19 3.84
N THR A 151 -25.55 -0.73 4.59
CA THR A 151 -26.97 -1.11 4.47
C THR A 151 -27.59 -1.42 5.83
N ASP A 152 -28.86 -1.12 6.04
CA ASP A 152 -29.64 -1.58 7.20
C ASP A 152 -30.33 -2.93 6.96
N ASN A 153 -30.25 -3.46 5.73
CA ASN A 153 -30.94 -4.66 5.30
C ASN A 153 -29.96 -5.73 4.78
N TYR A 154 -29.47 -6.57 5.69
CA TYR A 154 -28.58 -7.69 5.35
C TYR A 154 -29.21 -8.74 4.41
N THR A 155 -30.54 -8.77 4.25
CA THR A 155 -31.22 -9.70 3.32
C THR A 155 -31.30 -9.16 1.90
N ASN A 156 -31.17 -7.84 1.71
CA ASN A 156 -31.12 -7.19 0.41
C ASN A 156 -29.94 -6.21 0.37
N ILE A 157 -28.74 -6.79 0.26
CA ILE A 157 -27.48 -6.04 0.23
C ILE A 157 -27.40 -5.05 -0.95
N ARG A 158 -28.21 -5.20 -2.00
CA ARG A 158 -28.21 -4.26 -3.14
C ARG A 158 -28.92 -2.94 -2.83
N ASN A 159 -29.81 -2.91 -1.84
CA ASN A 159 -30.40 -1.67 -1.35
C ASN A 159 -29.46 -1.07 -0.29
N ALA A 160 -28.45 -0.35 -0.75
CA ALA A 160 -27.36 0.11 0.09
C ALA A 160 -26.82 1.48 -0.35
N THR A 161 -26.14 2.14 0.57
CA THR A 161 -25.50 3.45 0.39
C THR A 161 -24.01 3.25 0.14
N LYS A 162 -23.46 3.93 -0.88
CA LYS A 162 -22.01 4.08 -1.04
C LYS A 162 -21.47 5.01 0.05
N PHE A 163 -20.96 4.44 1.13
CA PHE A 163 -20.59 5.18 2.33
C PHE A 163 -19.25 5.92 2.17
N VAL A 164 -18.25 5.21 1.62
CA VAL A 164 -16.97 5.78 1.18
C VAL A 164 -16.68 5.31 -0.24
N ASP A 165 -16.74 6.23 -1.21
CA ASP A 165 -16.42 5.98 -2.63
C ASP A 165 -15.30 6.94 -3.07
N LEU A 166 -14.09 6.39 -3.20
CA LEU A 166 -12.90 7.15 -3.60
C LEU A 166 -12.73 7.25 -5.13
N ASN A 167 -13.54 6.52 -5.92
CA ASN A 167 -13.41 6.48 -7.38
C ASN A 167 -13.81 7.80 -8.06
N ASN A 168 -14.41 8.75 -7.33
CA ASN A 168 -14.86 10.04 -7.84
C ASN A 168 -14.13 11.25 -7.21
N LYS A 169 -12.97 11.04 -6.56
CA LYS A 169 -12.18 12.16 -6.03
C LYS A 169 -11.79 13.13 -7.16
N THR A 170 -11.96 14.43 -6.92
CA THR A 170 -11.70 15.49 -7.90
C THR A 170 -10.23 15.81 -8.07
N GLN A 171 -9.41 15.47 -7.07
CA GLN A 171 -7.97 15.64 -7.12
C GLN A 171 -7.37 14.48 -7.92
N SER A 172 -6.44 14.80 -8.82
CA SER A 172 -5.74 13.80 -9.62
C SER A 172 -4.88 12.93 -8.72
N GLY A 173 -5.04 11.61 -8.79
CA GLY A 173 -4.25 10.64 -8.04
C GLY A 173 -4.93 9.29 -7.99
N GLU A 174 -4.17 8.26 -7.64
CA GLU A 174 -4.71 6.94 -7.29
C GLU A 174 -5.00 6.93 -5.79
N TYR A 175 -6.21 6.51 -5.39
CA TYR A 175 -6.63 6.47 -4.00
C TYR A 175 -7.10 5.08 -3.64
N LEU A 176 -6.59 4.54 -2.53
CA LEU A 176 -6.96 3.22 -2.04
C LEU A 176 -7.57 3.33 -0.65
N LEU A 177 -8.74 2.70 -0.46
CA LEU A 177 -9.29 2.46 0.87
C LEU A 177 -8.57 1.26 1.48
N THR A 178 -7.73 1.49 2.49
CA THR A 178 -6.85 0.44 3.03
C THR A 178 -7.43 -0.24 4.26
N LYS A 179 -8.08 0.51 5.14
CA LYS A 179 -8.69 0.00 6.38
C LYS A 179 -9.96 0.78 6.75
N ALA A 180 -10.83 0.14 7.52
CA ALA A 180 -11.94 0.80 8.20
C ALA A 180 -12.05 0.29 9.63
N ALA A 181 -12.38 1.17 10.57
CA ALA A 181 -12.64 0.83 11.96
C ALA A 181 -13.94 1.48 12.44
N PHE A 182 -14.59 0.84 13.39
CA PHE A 182 -15.92 1.21 13.87
C PHE A 182 -15.88 1.42 15.37
N SER A 183 -16.46 2.52 15.84
CA SER A 183 -16.72 2.74 17.26
C SER A 183 -17.62 1.62 17.82
N SER A 184 -17.55 1.39 19.13
CA SER A 184 -18.25 0.27 19.78
C SER A 184 -19.78 0.28 19.57
N ASP A 185 -20.37 1.46 19.41
CA ASP A 185 -21.79 1.65 19.12
C ASP A 185 -22.10 1.77 17.61
N GLY A 186 -21.08 1.79 16.76
CA GLY A 186 -21.17 1.97 15.31
C GLY A 186 -21.51 3.39 14.87
N ASN A 187 -21.52 4.38 15.77
CA ASN A 187 -21.93 5.75 15.42
C ASN A 187 -20.87 6.50 14.62
N ILE A 188 -19.59 6.25 14.88
CA ILE A 188 -18.44 6.83 14.19
C ILE A 188 -17.66 5.72 13.49
N ILE A 189 -17.26 5.99 12.25
CA ILE A 189 -16.50 5.13 11.37
C ILE A 189 -15.22 5.88 11.00
N ALA A 190 -14.08 5.24 11.21
CA ALA A 190 -12.79 5.69 10.70
C ALA A 190 -12.47 4.94 9.40
N TYR A 191 -11.89 5.61 8.42
CA TYR A 191 -11.43 4.98 7.19
C TYR A 191 -10.07 5.53 6.78
N ALA A 192 -9.14 4.64 6.44
CA ALA A 192 -7.78 4.96 6.06
C ALA A 192 -7.64 4.99 4.54
N VAL A 193 -6.97 6.02 4.03
CA VAL A 193 -6.74 6.24 2.60
C VAL A 193 -5.25 6.35 2.34
N SER A 194 -4.76 5.52 1.43
CA SER A 194 -3.42 5.66 0.81
C SER A 194 -3.56 6.39 -0.54
N GLU A 195 -2.54 7.17 -0.89
CA GLU A 195 -2.48 7.96 -2.12
C GLU A 195 -1.27 7.55 -2.96
N ASN A 196 -1.46 7.40 -4.27
CA ASN A 196 -0.42 7.13 -5.27
C ASN A 196 0.51 5.94 -4.94
N GLY A 197 -0.04 4.92 -4.25
CA GLY A 197 0.70 3.72 -3.87
C GLY A 197 1.67 3.91 -2.70
N SER A 198 1.60 5.03 -1.96
CA SER A 198 2.35 5.20 -0.71
C SER A 198 1.87 4.22 0.36
N ASP A 199 2.78 3.73 1.20
CA ASP A 199 2.43 2.92 2.36
C ASP A 199 1.84 3.78 3.50
N SER A 200 2.05 5.09 3.43
CA SER A 200 1.48 6.07 4.35
C SER A 200 -0.02 6.24 4.11
N ASN A 201 -0.78 6.37 5.20
CA ASN A 201 -2.22 6.53 5.19
C ASN A 201 -2.65 7.81 5.89
N THR A 202 -3.72 8.41 5.38
CA THR A 202 -4.51 9.40 6.10
C THR A 202 -5.82 8.79 6.56
N ILE A 203 -6.11 8.87 7.86
CA ILE A 203 -7.36 8.42 8.46
C ILE A 203 -8.33 9.59 8.54
N TYR A 204 -9.53 9.35 8.04
CA TYR A 204 -10.68 10.25 8.13
C TYR A 204 -11.79 9.61 8.96
N PHE A 205 -12.69 10.45 9.46
CA PHE A 205 -13.76 10.01 10.36
C PHE A 205 -15.12 10.51 9.88
N LYS A 206 -16.14 9.65 9.97
CA LYS A 206 -17.51 9.93 9.52
C LYS A 206 -18.53 9.34 10.48
N TYR A 207 -19.61 10.06 10.73
CA TYR A 207 -20.77 9.51 11.42
C TYR A 207 -21.50 8.50 10.53
N GLN A 208 -22.21 7.54 11.12
CA GLN A 208 -23.00 6.54 10.38
C GLN A 208 -24.08 7.15 9.45
N ASN A 209 -24.49 8.41 9.65
CA ASN A 209 -25.40 9.12 8.74
C ASN A 209 -24.70 9.73 7.52
N GLY A 210 -23.38 9.59 7.43
CA GLY A 210 -22.55 10.12 6.37
C GLY A 210 -22.05 11.55 6.58
N THR A 211 -22.17 12.12 7.78
CA THR A 211 -21.58 13.44 8.10
C THR A 211 -20.10 13.26 8.44
N GLU A 212 -19.21 13.96 7.74
CA GLU A 212 -17.77 13.96 8.03
C GLU A 212 -17.47 14.64 9.38
N LEU A 213 -16.45 14.15 10.09
CA LEU A 213 -15.86 14.81 11.25
C LEU A 213 -14.64 15.64 10.81
N ASN A 214 -14.23 16.60 11.64
CA ASN A 214 -13.09 17.46 11.33
C ASN A 214 -11.74 16.79 11.62
N ASP A 215 -11.75 15.75 12.47
CA ASP A 215 -10.58 14.97 12.83
C ASP A 215 -9.93 14.34 11.60
N THR A 216 -8.60 14.41 11.53
CA THR A 216 -7.79 13.79 10.47
C THR A 216 -6.45 13.40 11.05
N ILE A 217 -6.00 12.17 10.77
CA ILE A 217 -4.72 11.65 11.26
C ILE A 217 -3.88 11.27 10.04
N LYS A 218 -2.72 11.90 9.87
CA LYS A 218 -1.80 11.70 8.73
C LYS A 218 -0.56 10.91 9.14
N GLY A 219 0.11 10.33 8.13
CA GLY A 219 1.39 9.65 8.32
C GLY A 219 1.26 8.26 8.93
N VAL A 220 0.08 7.66 8.89
CA VAL A 220 -0.17 6.35 9.52
C VAL A 220 0.41 5.25 8.63
N ILE A 221 1.39 4.53 9.15
CA ILE A 221 2.05 3.41 8.49
C ILE A 221 2.15 2.25 9.48
N TYR A 222 2.13 1.02 8.99
CA TYR A 222 2.26 -0.20 9.79
C TYR A 222 1.43 -0.23 11.10
N SER A 223 0.15 0.14 10.99
CA SER A 223 -0.75 0.33 12.14
C SER A 223 -2.09 -0.38 11.93
N GLU A 224 -2.52 -1.15 12.91
CA GLU A 224 -3.95 -1.35 13.20
C GLU A 224 -4.56 -0.05 13.71
N ILE A 225 -5.84 0.15 13.44
CA ILE A 225 -6.54 1.38 13.77
C ILE A 225 -7.79 1.01 14.55
N THR A 226 -7.99 1.61 15.72
CA THR A 226 -9.11 1.20 16.59
C THR A 226 -9.61 2.32 17.48
N PHE A 227 -10.92 2.34 17.68
CA PHE A 227 -11.53 3.19 18.69
C PHE A 227 -11.30 2.63 20.10
N VAL A 228 -11.20 3.54 21.06
CA VAL A 228 -11.17 3.28 22.51
C VAL A 228 -12.15 4.20 23.23
N PHE A 229 -12.40 3.92 24.51
CA PHE A 229 -13.25 4.74 25.38
C PHE A 229 -14.60 5.08 24.75
N ASN A 230 -15.27 4.06 24.19
CA ASN A 230 -16.57 4.16 23.52
C ASN A 230 -16.59 5.22 22.40
N GLY A 231 -15.54 5.27 21.59
CA GLY A 231 -15.47 6.16 20.43
C GLY A 231 -15.05 7.59 20.76
N THR A 232 -14.63 7.89 22.00
CA THR A 232 -14.10 9.21 22.37
C THR A 232 -12.58 9.32 22.20
N GLY A 233 -11.90 8.21 21.92
CA GLY A 233 -10.50 8.21 21.53
C GLY A 233 -10.20 7.15 20.49
N PHE A 234 -9.01 7.24 19.92
CA PHE A 234 -8.55 6.43 18.81
C PHE A 234 -7.07 6.08 18.98
N ILE A 235 -6.70 4.86 18.64
CA ILE A 235 -5.32 4.36 18.73
C ILE A 235 -4.84 4.10 17.30
N TYR A 236 -3.62 4.55 17.04
CA TYR A 236 -2.90 4.33 15.79
C TYR A 236 -1.40 4.39 16.06
N SER A 237 -0.60 3.99 15.08
CA SER A 237 0.85 4.13 15.09
C SER A 237 1.33 4.90 13.85
N LYS A 238 2.39 5.67 14.03
CA LYS A 238 3.12 6.33 12.94
C LYS A 238 4.59 6.49 13.34
N TYR A 239 5.42 6.79 12.36
CA TYR A 239 6.72 7.37 12.63
C TYR A 239 6.58 8.81 13.12
N ASN A 240 7.41 9.22 14.08
CA ASN A 240 7.40 10.60 14.56
C ASN A 240 7.67 11.58 13.42
N ASP A 241 7.00 12.74 13.45
CA ASP A 241 7.35 13.84 12.57
C ASP A 241 8.76 14.31 12.96
N THR A 242 9.73 14.25 12.03
CA THR A 242 11.04 14.89 12.22
C THR A 242 10.85 16.41 12.18
N ASP A 243 11.72 17.19 12.84
CA ASP A 243 11.65 18.67 12.86
C ASP A 243 11.64 19.32 11.45
N GLU A 244 11.94 18.55 10.40
CA GLU A 244 11.87 18.97 8.99
C GLU A 244 10.46 18.88 8.37
N ASN A 245 9.51 18.20 9.04
CA ASN A 245 8.15 17.95 8.55
C ASN A 245 7.07 18.83 9.21
N GLU A 246 7.45 19.79 10.06
CA GLU A 246 6.49 20.65 10.79
C GLU A 246 5.93 21.85 10.00
N GLU A 247 6.42 22.16 8.79
CA GLU A 247 5.86 23.26 8.00
C GLU A 247 4.88 22.78 6.91
N ASP A 248 3.58 22.91 7.25
CA ASP A 248 2.45 23.10 6.35
C ASP A 248 2.30 22.11 5.20
N GLY A 249 1.69 20.93 5.46
CA GLY A 249 0.60 20.30 4.68
C GLY A 249 0.69 20.21 3.14
N ASN A 250 1.83 20.52 2.56
CA ASN A 250 2.18 20.58 1.15
C ASN A 250 3.49 19.83 1.06
N VAL A 251 3.46 18.67 0.43
CA VAL A 251 4.66 17.98 -0.03
C VAL A 251 5.30 18.88 -1.10
N SER A 252 6.14 19.81 -0.68
CA SER A 252 6.94 20.68 -1.52
C SER A 252 8.40 20.43 -1.19
N LYS A 253 9.04 19.66 -2.07
CA LYS A 253 10.48 19.43 -2.14
C LYS A 253 11.28 20.68 -1.75
N LYS A 254 12.00 20.61 -0.63
CA LYS A 254 13.13 21.50 -0.33
C LYS A 254 14.11 20.77 0.59
N ASN A 255 15.10 20.12 0.00
CA ASN A 255 16.36 19.83 0.67
C ASN A 255 17.42 20.77 0.11
N GLU A 256 17.73 21.82 0.84
CA GLU A 256 19.00 22.55 0.73
C GLU A 256 19.77 22.39 2.05
N SER A 257 20.94 21.77 1.94
CA SER A 257 22.14 21.98 2.76
C SER A 257 22.37 21.16 4.05
N LEU A 258 23.10 20.05 3.85
CA LEU A 258 24.35 19.65 4.52
C LEU A 258 24.35 19.24 6.02
N SER A 259 24.62 17.96 6.25
CA SER A 259 25.85 17.53 6.96
C SER A 259 26.53 16.41 6.17
N GLU A 260 27.79 16.64 5.82
CA GLU A 260 28.73 15.61 5.38
C GLU A 260 28.92 14.62 6.55
N ASP A 261 29.07 13.32 6.23
CA ASP A 261 29.28 12.19 7.16
C ASP A 261 28.01 11.39 7.55
N ASP A 262 27.26 10.87 6.58
CA ASP A 262 26.72 9.51 6.73
C ASP A 262 26.53 8.82 5.36
N GLU A 263 27.18 7.67 5.19
CA GLU A 263 27.21 6.87 3.97
C GLU A 263 26.22 5.71 4.12
N SER A 264 25.02 5.82 3.52
CA SER A 264 24.18 4.71 3.02
C SER A 264 22.70 5.11 3.10
N VAL A 265 22.04 5.47 1.99
CA VAL A 265 20.64 5.09 1.76
C VAL A 265 20.37 5.08 0.25
N GLY A 266 19.99 3.90 -0.27
CA GLY A 266 19.41 3.74 -1.59
C GLY A 266 17.91 4.04 -1.57
N GLU A 267 17.38 4.58 -2.67
CA GLU A 267 15.98 4.99 -2.75
C GLU A 267 15.02 3.81 -2.55
N ASP A 268 14.34 3.73 -1.41
CA ASP A 268 13.03 3.13 -1.22
C ASP A 268 12.36 3.78 0.01
N ASP A 269 11.08 4.15 -0.15
CA ASP A 269 10.23 4.83 0.83
C ASP A 269 10.50 6.33 1.07
N GLU A 270 9.45 7.09 1.40
CA GLU A 270 9.52 8.51 1.74
C GLU A 270 10.69 8.77 2.71
N SER A 271 11.56 9.73 2.39
CA SER A 271 12.81 9.99 3.13
C SER A 271 12.55 10.38 4.59
N LEU A 272 12.38 9.37 5.43
CA LEU A 272 12.49 9.42 6.86
C LEU A 272 13.98 9.26 7.15
N SER A 273 14.67 10.35 7.48
CA SER A 273 16.09 10.33 7.82
C SER A 273 16.35 9.33 8.95
N GLU A 274 17.11 8.27 8.64
CA GLU A 274 17.20 7.00 9.39
C GLU A 274 17.63 7.10 10.87
N ASP A 275 18.06 8.27 11.34
CA ASP A 275 18.69 8.41 12.65
C ASP A 275 17.76 8.85 13.78
N ASN A 276 16.55 9.33 13.49
CA ASN A 276 15.63 9.83 14.53
C ASN A 276 14.18 9.37 14.39
N VAL A 277 13.90 8.42 13.50
CA VAL A 277 12.53 8.07 13.16
C VAL A 277 12.11 6.83 13.97
N SER A 278 11.56 7.07 15.16
CA SER A 278 11.00 6.01 16.00
C SER A 278 9.53 5.76 15.63
N HIS A 279 9.14 4.51 15.37
CA HIS A 279 7.73 4.15 15.24
C HIS A 279 7.05 4.22 16.61
N THR A 280 5.94 4.94 16.71
CA THR A 280 5.28 5.27 17.99
C THR A 280 3.79 5.03 17.88
N MET A 281 3.21 4.42 18.92
CA MET A 281 1.77 4.31 19.08
C MET A 281 1.22 5.53 19.81
N TYR A 282 0.20 6.15 19.23
CA TYR A 282 -0.43 7.37 19.72
C TYR A 282 -1.88 7.13 20.16
N PHE A 283 -2.30 7.94 21.12
CA PHE A 283 -3.69 8.15 21.50
C PHE A 283 -4.16 9.47 20.92
N HIS A 284 -5.13 9.40 20.02
CA HIS A 284 -5.89 10.54 19.53
C HIS A 284 -7.18 10.71 20.34
N LYS A 285 -7.46 11.94 20.77
CA LYS A 285 -8.73 12.28 21.41
C LYS A 285 -9.68 12.87 20.37
N MET A 286 -10.85 12.26 20.18
CA MET A 286 -11.80 12.77 19.20
C MET A 286 -12.21 14.22 19.52
N GLY A 287 -12.23 15.06 18.49
CA GLY A 287 -12.45 16.50 18.51
C GLY A 287 -11.19 17.34 18.72
N THR A 288 -9.99 16.77 18.68
CA THR A 288 -8.72 17.51 18.79
C THR A 288 -7.91 17.47 17.50
N ASP A 289 -6.94 18.38 17.38
CA ASP A 289 -5.97 18.34 16.30
C ASP A 289 -4.95 17.21 16.53
N GLN A 290 -4.44 16.58 15.46
CA GLN A 290 -3.45 15.49 15.56
C GLN A 290 -2.19 15.91 16.34
N THR A 291 -1.80 17.18 16.28
CA THR A 291 -0.65 17.72 17.04
C THR A 291 -0.81 17.61 18.56
N GLN A 292 -2.02 17.31 19.05
CA GLN A 292 -2.33 17.11 20.46
C GLN A 292 -2.33 15.64 20.88
N ASP A 293 -2.03 14.73 19.95
CA ASP A 293 -2.05 13.29 20.20
C ASP A 293 -0.93 12.89 21.17
N ILE A 294 -1.26 11.94 22.05
CA ILE A 294 -0.39 11.57 23.16
C ILE A 294 0.36 10.28 22.78
N PRO A 295 1.70 10.26 22.76
CA PRO A 295 2.44 9.02 22.57
C PRO A 295 2.21 8.09 23.78
N ILE A 296 1.85 6.85 23.50
CA ILE A 296 1.55 5.81 24.51
C ILE A 296 2.72 4.86 24.66
N VAL A 297 3.27 4.41 23.52
CA VAL A 297 4.33 3.41 23.45
C VAL A 297 5.29 3.82 22.34
N ASN A 298 6.56 4.01 22.69
CA ASN A 298 7.62 4.34 21.74
C ASN A 298 8.43 3.08 21.44
N SER A 299 8.97 3.00 20.22
CA SER A 299 9.97 2.00 19.86
C SER A 299 11.21 2.16 20.73
N THR A 300 11.87 1.04 21.02
CA THR A 300 13.12 1.02 21.76
C THR A 300 14.34 1.02 20.86
N ASP A 301 14.14 0.63 19.59
CA ASP A 301 15.12 0.63 18.52
C ASP A 301 14.50 1.23 17.24
N LYS A 302 15.34 1.79 16.35
CA LYS A 302 14.88 2.41 15.10
C LYS A 302 14.21 1.41 14.14
N TRP A 303 14.49 0.12 14.29
CA TRP A 303 13.90 -0.94 13.47
C TRP A 303 12.61 -1.54 14.06
N ASP A 304 12.20 -1.15 15.26
CA ASP A 304 11.00 -1.67 15.89
C ASP A 304 9.75 -1.06 15.26
N ILE A 305 8.84 -1.92 14.81
CA ILE A 305 7.48 -1.51 14.42
C ILE A 305 6.53 -1.85 15.57
N ILE A 306 5.74 -0.84 15.96
CA ILE A 306 4.74 -0.97 17.03
C ILE A 306 3.34 -0.98 16.43
N ASP A 307 2.60 -2.01 16.77
CA ASP A 307 1.19 -2.15 16.43
C ASP A 307 0.33 -2.33 17.68
N GLY A 308 -0.97 -2.02 17.59
CA GLY A 308 -1.88 -1.94 18.73
C GLY A 308 -3.26 -2.50 18.45
N SER A 309 -3.73 -3.41 19.30
CA SER A 309 -5.13 -3.85 19.29
C SER A 309 -5.74 -3.75 20.67
N VAL A 310 -7.07 -3.67 20.73
CA VAL A 310 -7.82 -3.48 21.99
C VAL A 310 -8.69 -4.70 22.23
N SER A 311 -8.79 -5.14 23.49
CA SER A 311 -9.68 -6.24 23.86
C SER A 311 -11.14 -5.93 23.49
N PRO A 312 -11.97 -6.93 23.17
CA PRO A 312 -13.37 -6.69 22.82
C PRO A 312 -14.20 -5.96 23.90
N ASP A 313 -13.77 -6.03 25.17
CA ASP A 313 -14.39 -5.31 26.29
C ASP A 313 -13.79 -3.92 26.56
N GLY A 314 -12.83 -3.48 25.75
CA GLY A 314 -12.22 -2.15 25.80
C GLY A 314 -11.29 -1.91 27.00
N LYS A 315 -10.94 -2.96 27.77
CA LYS A 315 -10.18 -2.81 29.02
C LYS A 315 -8.67 -2.93 28.86
N TYR A 316 -8.21 -3.62 27.83
CA TYR A 316 -6.80 -3.89 27.62
C TYR A 316 -6.37 -3.41 26.24
N LEU A 317 -5.24 -2.72 26.20
CA LEU A 317 -4.48 -2.44 24.99
C LEU A 317 -3.35 -3.47 24.90
N PHE A 318 -3.30 -4.19 23.79
CA PHE A 318 -2.22 -5.09 23.43
C PHE A 318 -1.28 -4.37 22.46
N ALA A 319 -0.14 -3.92 22.96
CA ALA A 319 0.95 -3.41 22.14
C ALA A 319 1.82 -4.58 21.68
N THR A 320 1.99 -4.71 20.36
CA THR A 320 2.81 -5.73 19.72
C THR A 320 4.02 -5.07 19.09
N PHE A 321 5.19 -5.62 19.36
CA PHE A 321 6.46 -5.15 18.82
C PHE A 321 6.93 -6.15 17.78
N TRP A 322 7.10 -5.67 16.55
CA TRP A 322 7.75 -6.40 15.48
C TRP A 322 9.17 -5.89 15.42
N ILE A 323 10.06 -6.69 15.99
CA ILE A 323 11.50 -6.43 15.95
C ILE A 323 11.99 -6.98 14.62
N GLY A 324 12.67 -6.15 13.83
CA GLY A 324 13.28 -6.57 12.58
C GLY A 324 14.16 -7.82 12.76
N GLY A 325 14.39 -8.56 11.67
CA GLY A 325 15.31 -9.69 11.70
C GLY A 325 16.71 -9.20 12.06
N SER A 326 17.17 -9.50 13.27
CA SER A 326 18.57 -9.35 13.67
C SER A 326 19.28 -10.69 13.56
N ASP A 327 20.61 -10.67 13.48
CA ASP A 327 21.44 -11.88 13.54
C ASP A 327 21.25 -12.68 14.86
N GLU A 328 20.54 -12.11 15.84
CA GLU A 328 20.27 -12.72 17.15
C GLU A 328 18.89 -13.41 17.26
N ASN A 329 18.01 -13.26 16.25
CA ASN A 329 16.66 -13.86 16.20
C ASN A 329 16.60 -15.17 15.39
#